data_AF-A0A8T5Q6L8-F1
#
_entry.id   AF-A0A8T5Q6L8-F1
#
_cell.length_a   1.000
_cell.length_b   1.000
_cell.length_c   1.000
_cell.angle_alpha   90.00
_cell.angle_beta   90.00
_cell.angle_gamma   90.00
#
_symmetry.space_group_name_H-M   'P 1'
#
loop_
_entity.id
_entity.type
_entity.pdbx_description
1 polymer ?
#
loop_
_entity_poly.entity_id
_entity_poly.type
_entity_poly.pdbx_seq_one_letter_code
_entity_poly.pdbx_strand_id
1 'polypeptide(L)'
;MAEVKHSCGIAAVYLRETIPDADKKAIFYLYRMLLNLQNRGQLSAGVTTYSRKRSQLIDTYKNLGHVNEVFKTNDVHKSVNLFKKYAGNKGIGHVRYATSGVEDKTYAQPFERHHGRMWKWFSFCFNGNLVNYAKLKKTLMEKIHYHIIHDTDTEIMMHYIARELRGGTKPDIADVFARLANKFDGSYNVAFMNAFGDLAVLRDPMGFRPLCYSIEDDKLLAASESNAIQNCGFSDIKSLEPGKMIAVQDGNIEIRRCTKCKRKAYCMFEWVYFANVGSVLDDRSVYVTRTNLGKELAKLETEKITKDHVIVPVPDTAKAAGDAMAYELGVPSQEGLVRNRYIGRTFIEGVEKRGRRVENKYTAIKQILRDKKVILVDDSIVRGATCKEIVRYLKEVGRAKEVHLRVSCPPIKAPCFYGIDMSTIAELLLPNYEKPIDPKKTSQELLDKIAKDVGADSLIYNTIPGLVRSLDIPEKDLCNACLTGKYPTPEGRRLYAKAVSDFKKGRKEGKRSYEC
;
A
#
# COMPACT_ATOMS: atom_id res chain seq x y z
N MET A 1 -12.37 -2.04 14.51
CA MET A 1 -11.48 -0.87 14.38
C MET A 1 -11.14 -0.70 12.92
N ALA A 2 -11.17 0.52 12.39
CA ALA A 2 -10.64 0.78 11.07
C ALA A 2 -9.11 0.80 11.18
N GLU A 3 -8.50 -0.38 11.03
CA GLU A 3 -7.15 -0.43 10.48
C GLU A 3 -7.13 0.48 9.26
N VAL A 4 -6.06 1.23 9.17
CA VAL A 4 -5.92 2.20 8.10
C VAL A 4 -5.87 1.38 6.80
N LYS A 5 -6.83 1.57 5.88
CA LYS A 5 -7.12 0.62 4.79
C LYS A 5 -6.26 0.91 3.56
N HIS A 6 -5.35 0.03 3.16
CA HIS A 6 -4.20 0.50 2.39
C HIS A 6 -3.75 -0.31 1.18
N SER A 7 -3.53 0.44 0.09
CA SER A 7 -2.72 0.20 -1.11
C SER A 7 -2.59 -1.23 -1.60
N CYS A 8 -3.28 -1.51 -2.71
CA CYS A 8 -3.23 -2.76 -3.46
C CYS A 8 -1.82 -3.19 -3.89
N GLY A 9 -1.68 -4.44 -4.32
CA GLY A 9 -0.48 -4.95 -4.99
C GLY A 9 -0.80 -5.36 -6.42
N ILE A 10 0.11 -5.08 -7.36
CA ILE A 10 0.03 -5.57 -8.74
C ILE A 10 1.20 -6.52 -9.04
N ALA A 11 0.97 -7.45 -9.96
CA ALA A 11 1.96 -8.36 -10.48
C ALA A 11 1.76 -8.58 -11.99
N ALA A 12 2.83 -8.93 -12.70
CA ALA A 12 2.79 -9.28 -14.12
C ALA A 12 3.86 -10.33 -14.44
N VAL A 13 3.55 -11.19 -15.40
CA VAL A 13 4.41 -12.29 -15.86
C VAL A 13 4.39 -12.34 -17.37
N TYR A 14 5.55 -12.49 -17.98
CA TYR A 14 5.72 -12.93 -19.35
C TYR A 14 6.76 -14.04 -19.42
N LEU A 15 6.41 -15.12 -20.10
CA LEU A 15 7.27 -16.26 -20.40
C LEU A 15 7.37 -16.37 -21.92
N ARG A 16 8.60 -16.31 -22.47
CA ARG A 16 8.81 -16.52 -23.89
C ARG A 16 8.34 -17.92 -24.31
N GLU A 17 7.76 -18.02 -25.50
CA GLU A 17 7.19 -19.28 -26.02
C GLU A 17 8.23 -20.39 -26.20
N THR A 18 9.52 -20.04 -26.29
CA THR A 18 10.64 -21.00 -26.36
C THR A 18 10.87 -21.75 -25.05
N ILE A 19 10.32 -21.28 -23.92
CA ILE A 19 10.47 -21.93 -22.63
C ILE A 19 9.56 -23.17 -22.56
N PRO A 20 10.07 -24.34 -22.12
CA PRO A 20 9.25 -25.54 -21.94
C PRO A 20 8.05 -25.28 -21.01
N ASP A 21 6.85 -25.66 -21.48
CA ASP A 21 5.56 -25.43 -20.80
C ASP A 21 5.28 -23.95 -20.44
N ALA A 22 5.85 -22.99 -21.17
CA ALA A 22 5.58 -21.56 -20.96
C ALA A 22 4.08 -21.26 -20.93
N ASP A 23 3.31 -21.91 -21.80
CA ASP A 23 1.87 -21.76 -21.97
C ASP A 23 1.03 -22.25 -20.78
N LYS A 24 1.65 -22.79 -19.73
CA LYS A 24 0.98 -23.31 -18.53
C LYS A 24 1.40 -22.62 -17.23
N LYS A 25 2.47 -21.81 -17.25
CA LYS A 25 3.19 -21.41 -16.03
C LYS A 25 2.88 -20.00 -15.51
N ALA A 26 2.29 -19.11 -16.32
CA ALA A 26 2.08 -17.72 -15.89
C ALA A 26 1.22 -17.60 -14.62
N ILE A 27 0.13 -18.38 -14.52
CA ILE A 27 -0.74 -18.40 -13.35
C ILE A 27 -0.02 -18.84 -12.06
N PHE A 28 0.92 -19.78 -12.16
CA PHE A 28 1.67 -20.24 -10.99
C PHE A 28 2.56 -19.12 -10.42
N TYR A 29 3.30 -18.41 -11.28
CA TYR A 29 4.09 -17.25 -10.86
C TYR A 29 3.21 -16.14 -10.31
N LEU A 30 2.08 -15.84 -10.96
CA LEU A 30 1.14 -14.83 -10.46
C LEU A 30 0.60 -15.20 -9.07
N TYR A 31 0.14 -16.44 -8.88
CA TYR A 31 -0.31 -16.91 -7.56
C TYR A 31 0.77 -16.70 -6.48
N ARG A 32 2.01 -17.14 -6.75
CA ARG A 32 3.13 -16.99 -5.81
C ARG A 32 3.44 -15.53 -5.51
N MET A 33 3.49 -14.67 -6.54
CA MET A 33 3.74 -13.24 -6.33
C MET A 33 2.60 -12.59 -5.53
N LEU A 34 1.33 -12.88 -5.85
CA LEU A 34 0.19 -12.33 -5.12
C LEU A 34 0.17 -12.79 -3.66
N LEU A 35 0.56 -14.03 -3.37
CA LEU A 35 0.69 -14.52 -2.01
C LEU A 35 1.73 -13.71 -1.22
N ASN A 36 2.86 -13.37 -1.86
CA ASN A 36 3.91 -12.53 -1.28
C ASN A 36 3.56 -11.04 -1.19
N LEU A 37 2.51 -10.60 -1.88
CA LEU A 37 1.94 -9.26 -1.82
C LEU A 37 0.68 -9.21 -0.91
N GLN A 38 0.31 -10.29 -0.21
CA GLN A 38 -0.90 -10.35 0.60
C GLN A 38 -0.95 -9.27 1.70
N ASN A 39 0.20 -8.76 2.15
CA ASN A 39 0.30 -7.60 3.06
C ASN A 39 -0.33 -6.32 2.48
N ARG A 40 -0.39 -6.21 1.14
CA ARG A 40 -0.98 -5.07 0.40
C ARG A 40 -2.47 -5.20 0.16
N GLY A 41 -3.10 -6.33 0.47
CA GLY A 41 -4.51 -6.49 0.13
C GLY A 41 -5.08 -7.82 0.56
N GLN A 42 -6.10 -7.78 1.40
CA GLN A 42 -6.75 -8.98 1.97
C GLN A 42 -8.24 -9.09 1.60
N LEU A 43 -8.79 -8.12 0.87
CA LEU A 43 -10.21 -8.10 0.52
C LEU A 43 -10.52 -9.00 -0.67
N SER A 44 -9.68 -8.98 -1.71
CA SER A 44 -9.87 -9.80 -2.92
C SER A 44 -8.55 -10.04 -3.63
N ALA A 45 -8.50 -11.09 -4.45
CA ALA A 45 -7.40 -11.37 -5.36
C ALA A 45 -7.94 -11.71 -6.75
N GLY A 46 -7.12 -11.50 -7.77
CA GLY A 46 -7.48 -11.87 -9.13
C GLY A 46 -6.29 -11.88 -10.08
N VAL A 47 -6.45 -12.59 -11.19
CA VAL A 47 -5.49 -12.69 -12.29
C VAL A 47 -6.20 -12.64 -13.62
N THR A 48 -5.50 -12.13 -14.63
CA THR A 48 -5.83 -12.34 -16.04
C THR A 48 -4.66 -13.04 -16.70
N THR A 49 -4.95 -14.07 -17.49
CA THR A 49 -3.93 -14.81 -18.24
C THR A 49 -4.20 -14.72 -19.73
N TYR A 50 -3.16 -14.85 -20.56
CA TYR A 50 -3.25 -14.91 -22.02
C TYR A 50 -2.84 -16.28 -22.54
N SER A 51 -3.64 -16.82 -23.47
CA SER A 51 -3.31 -18.04 -24.20
C SER A 51 -3.93 -18.02 -25.59
N ARG A 52 -3.10 -18.25 -26.62
CA ARG A 52 -3.55 -18.42 -28.02
C ARG A 52 -4.35 -19.71 -28.23
N LYS A 53 -4.31 -20.65 -27.29
CA LYS A 53 -4.99 -21.94 -27.37
C LYS A 53 -6.44 -21.90 -26.89
N ARG A 54 -6.89 -20.78 -26.31
CA ARG A 54 -8.26 -20.59 -25.82
C ARG A 54 -9.06 -19.73 -26.80
N SER A 55 -10.35 -20.00 -26.93
CA SER A 55 -11.28 -19.08 -27.61
C SER A 55 -11.31 -17.72 -26.92
N GLN A 56 -11.32 -17.74 -25.59
CA GLN A 56 -11.12 -16.57 -24.75
C GLN A 56 -9.62 -16.28 -24.56
N LEU A 57 -9.07 -15.44 -25.45
CA LEU A 57 -7.63 -15.18 -25.54
C LEU A 57 -7.05 -14.63 -24.23
N ILE A 58 -7.71 -13.64 -23.61
CA ILE A 58 -7.47 -13.24 -22.23
C ILE A 58 -8.66 -13.66 -21.36
N ASP A 59 -8.39 -14.23 -20.19
CA ASP A 59 -9.43 -14.72 -19.27
C ASP A 59 -9.12 -14.29 -17.83
N THR A 60 -10.02 -13.53 -17.22
CA THR A 60 -9.91 -13.03 -15.84
C THR A 60 -10.59 -13.96 -14.83
N TYR A 61 -9.84 -14.38 -13.82
CA TYR A 61 -10.36 -14.99 -12.60
C TYR A 61 -10.15 -14.07 -11.41
N LYS A 62 -11.21 -13.75 -10.67
CA LYS A 62 -11.14 -12.93 -9.46
C LYS A 62 -12.20 -13.33 -8.46
N ASN A 63 -11.90 -13.21 -7.17
CA ASN A 63 -12.86 -13.44 -6.11
C ASN A 63 -12.50 -12.67 -4.83
N LEU A 64 -13.47 -12.53 -3.92
CA LEU A 64 -13.23 -11.99 -2.58
C LEU A 64 -12.45 -13.02 -1.73
N GLY A 65 -11.65 -12.52 -0.79
CA GLY A 65 -10.85 -13.30 0.14
C GLY A 65 -9.35 -13.21 -0.06
N HIS A 66 -8.63 -13.93 0.79
CA HIS A 66 -7.18 -14.07 0.70
C HIS A 66 -6.78 -14.87 -0.54
N VAL A 67 -5.55 -14.72 -1.00
CA VAL A 67 -5.01 -15.38 -2.20
C VAL A 67 -5.23 -16.90 -2.14
N ASN A 68 -4.92 -17.54 -1.01
CA ASN A 68 -5.13 -18.99 -0.86
C ASN A 68 -6.61 -19.41 -0.95
N GLU A 69 -7.53 -18.59 -0.44
CA GLU A 69 -8.97 -18.84 -0.53
C GLU A 69 -9.45 -18.69 -1.98
N VAL A 70 -9.05 -17.61 -2.65
CA VAL A 70 -9.43 -17.28 -4.02
C VAL A 70 -8.94 -18.37 -5.00
N PHE A 71 -7.68 -18.78 -4.86
CA PHE A 71 -7.05 -19.79 -5.72
C PHE A 71 -7.25 -21.24 -5.23
N LYS A 72 -8.09 -21.42 -4.21
CA LYS A 72 -8.56 -22.71 -3.69
C LYS A 72 -7.42 -23.67 -3.33
N THR A 73 -6.31 -23.15 -2.80
CA THR A 73 -5.10 -23.96 -2.55
C THR A 73 -5.23 -24.92 -1.36
N ASN A 74 -6.27 -24.75 -0.54
CA ASN A 74 -6.65 -25.73 0.48
C ASN A 74 -7.23 -27.03 -0.13
N ASP A 75 -7.53 -27.06 -1.43
CA ASP A 75 -8.03 -28.21 -2.17
C ASP A 75 -7.22 -28.36 -3.47
N VAL A 76 -6.32 -29.35 -3.48
CA VAL A 76 -5.38 -29.56 -4.59
C VAL A 76 -6.10 -29.80 -5.91
N HIS A 77 -7.19 -30.57 -5.93
CA HIS A 77 -7.95 -30.84 -7.16
C HIS A 77 -8.58 -29.57 -7.72
N LYS A 78 -9.21 -28.76 -6.87
CA LYS A 78 -9.81 -27.48 -7.29
C LYS A 78 -8.74 -26.50 -7.78
N SER A 79 -7.59 -26.44 -7.10
CA SER A 79 -6.49 -25.56 -7.47
C SER A 79 -5.87 -25.96 -8.82
N VAL A 80 -5.60 -27.25 -9.02
CA VAL A 80 -5.07 -27.78 -10.30
C VAL A 80 -6.03 -27.52 -11.45
N ASN A 81 -7.33 -27.76 -11.26
CA ASN A 81 -8.34 -27.49 -12.29
C ASN A 81 -8.43 -26.00 -12.63
N LEU A 82 -8.37 -25.14 -11.62
CA LEU A 82 -8.31 -23.69 -11.83
C LEU A 82 -7.06 -23.30 -12.64
N PHE A 83 -5.89 -23.83 -12.27
CA PHE A 83 -4.62 -23.48 -12.93
C PHE A 83 -4.57 -23.98 -14.37
N LYS A 84 -5.15 -25.15 -14.66
CA LYS A 84 -5.33 -25.65 -16.03
C LYS A 84 -6.25 -24.75 -16.85
N LYS A 85 -7.38 -24.31 -16.28
CA LYS A 85 -8.35 -23.43 -16.96
C LYS A 85 -7.72 -22.09 -17.34
N TYR A 86 -6.97 -21.50 -16.41
CA TYR A 86 -6.33 -20.20 -16.58
C TYR A 86 -4.84 -20.34 -16.96
N ALA A 87 -4.49 -21.42 -17.67
CA ALA A 87 -3.14 -21.61 -18.21
C ALA A 87 -2.83 -20.54 -19.27
N GLY A 88 -1.59 -20.07 -19.28
CA GLY A 88 -1.09 -19.10 -20.25
C GLY A 88 0.40 -18.83 -20.07
N ASN A 89 0.99 -18.14 -21.06
CA ASN A 89 2.39 -17.68 -21.02
C ASN A 89 2.54 -16.21 -20.61
N LYS A 90 1.45 -15.46 -20.53
CA LYS A 90 1.44 -14.08 -20.01
C LYS A 90 0.32 -13.90 -19.02
N GLY A 91 0.47 -12.95 -18.11
CA GLY A 91 -0.66 -12.53 -17.28
C GLY A 91 -0.34 -11.39 -16.34
N ILE A 92 -1.39 -10.87 -15.74
CA ILE A 92 -1.36 -9.82 -14.72
C ILE A 92 -2.16 -10.28 -13.50
N GLY A 93 -1.85 -9.74 -12.33
CA GLY A 93 -2.47 -10.10 -11.08
C GLY A 93 -2.61 -8.93 -10.13
N HIS A 94 -3.58 -9.02 -9.24
CA HIS A 94 -3.86 -7.98 -8.26
C HIS A 94 -4.33 -8.56 -6.92
N VAL A 95 -3.90 -7.92 -5.83
CA VAL A 95 -4.49 -8.06 -4.50
C VAL A 95 -5.06 -6.72 -4.07
N ARG A 96 -6.33 -6.71 -3.67
CA ARG A 96 -7.06 -5.50 -3.28
C ARG A 96 -7.12 -5.40 -1.76
N TYR A 97 -6.77 -4.24 -1.23
CA TYR A 97 -7.28 -3.80 0.07
C TYR A 97 -8.56 -3.01 -0.15
N ALA A 98 -9.45 -2.97 0.83
CA ALA A 98 -10.65 -2.13 0.80
C ALA A 98 -10.27 -0.63 0.84
N THR A 99 -9.61 -0.11 -0.19
CA THR A 99 -9.30 1.31 -0.34
C THR A 99 -10.64 2.00 -0.55
N SER A 100 -11.28 1.98 -1.71
CA SER A 100 -12.64 2.52 -1.96
C SER A 100 -13.57 1.46 -2.56
N GLY A 101 -14.88 1.72 -2.54
CA GLY A 101 -15.90 0.87 -3.16
C GLY A 101 -16.45 -0.24 -2.25
N VAL A 102 -17.48 -0.93 -2.76
CA VAL A 102 -18.20 -1.97 -2.01
C VAL A 102 -17.34 -3.24 -1.89
N GLU A 103 -17.56 -4.02 -0.84
CA GLU A 103 -17.03 -5.38 -0.66
C GLU A 103 -17.75 -6.36 -1.60
N ASP A 104 -17.63 -6.11 -2.89
CA ASP A 104 -18.25 -6.90 -3.94
C ASP A 104 -17.21 -7.34 -4.97
N LYS A 105 -17.40 -8.54 -5.52
CA LYS A 105 -16.49 -9.16 -6.49
C LYS A 105 -16.32 -8.32 -7.76
N THR A 106 -17.33 -7.55 -8.17
CA THR A 106 -17.27 -6.66 -9.34
C THR A 106 -16.17 -5.60 -9.22
N TYR A 107 -15.91 -5.13 -7.99
CA TYR A 107 -14.86 -4.18 -7.67
C TYR A 107 -13.47 -4.82 -7.53
N ALA A 108 -13.35 -6.15 -7.52
CA ALA A 108 -12.06 -6.82 -7.54
C ALA A 108 -11.37 -6.55 -8.89
N GLN A 109 -10.04 -6.42 -8.88
CA GLN A 109 -9.23 -6.30 -10.09
C GLN A 109 -8.50 -7.63 -10.38
N PRO A 110 -8.06 -7.91 -11.62
CA PRO A 110 -8.15 -7.07 -12.82
C PRO A 110 -9.57 -6.78 -13.35
N PHE A 111 -9.71 -5.70 -14.10
CA PHE A 111 -10.89 -5.39 -14.91
C PHE A 111 -10.64 -5.91 -16.32
N GLU A 112 -11.65 -6.53 -16.92
CA GLU A 112 -11.61 -7.03 -18.31
C GLU A 112 -12.69 -6.34 -19.13
N ARG A 113 -12.34 -5.90 -20.33
CA ARG A 113 -13.26 -5.29 -21.29
C ARG A 113 -13.17 -6.00 -22.63
N HIS A 114 -14.24 -6.70 -23.02
CA HIS A 114 -14.33 -7.38 -24.31
C HIS A 114 -14.53 -6.41 -25.48
N HIS A 115 -14.00 -6.79 -26.64
CA HIS A 115 -14.19 -6.07 -27.90
C HIS A 115 -13.84 -6.98 -29.10
N GLY A 116 -14.55 -6.87 -30.23
CA GLY A 116 -14.29 -7.72 -31.40
C GLY A 116 -12.91 -7.52 -32.06
N ARG A 117 -12.33 -6.33 -31.91
CA ARG A 117 -10.92 -6.04 -32.26
C ARG A 117 -9.99 -6.36 -31.09
N MET A 118 -9.05 -7.29 -31.30
CA MET A 118 -8.18 -7.87 -30.27
C MET A 118 -7.36 -6.84 -29.46
N TRP A 119 -6.86 -5.76 -30.07
CA TRP A 119 -6.10 -4.74 -29.34
C TRP A 119 -6.96 -3.83 -28.44
N LYS A 120 -8.29 -3.85 -28.65
CA LYS A 120 -9.28 -3.12 -27.83
C LYS A 120 -9.96 -4.01 -26.79
N TRP A 121 -9.73 -5.33 -26.87
CA TRP A 121 -10.09 -6.27 -25.82
C TRP A 121 -8.92 -6.35 -24.86
N PHE A 122 -9.08 -5.78 -23.67
CA PHE A 122 -7.98 -5.64 -22.73
C PHE A 122 -8.39 -5.96 -21.30
N SER A 123 -7.38 -6.23 -20.49
CA SER A 123 -7.49 -6.30 -19.04
C SER A 123 -6.39 -5.49 -18.38
N PHE A 124 -6.70 -4.88 -17.24
CA PHE A 124 -5.72 -4.14 -16.46
C PHE A 124 -6.06 -4.16 -14.97
N CYS A 125 -5.04 -3.89 -14.18
CA CYS A 125 -5.17 -3.58 -12.76
C CYS A 125 -4.14 -2.50 -12.40
N PHE A 126 -4.38 -1.76 -11.31
CA PHE A 126 -3.44 -0.74 -10.87
C PHE A 126 -3.40 -0.57 -9.35
N ASN A 127 -2.25 -0.13 -8.85
CA ASN A 127 -2.03 0.27 -7.47
C ASN A 127 -1.84 1.79 -7.41
N GLY A 128 -2.72 2.48 -6.67
CA GLY A 128 -2.65 3.92 -6.47
C GLY A 128 -4.04 4.53 -6.23
N ASN A 129 -4.17 5.81 -6.55
CA ASN A 129 -5.42 6.56 -6.54
C ASN A 129 -5.34 7.73 -7.53
N LEU A 130 -6.39 7.90 -8.35
CA LEU A 130 -6.52 9.07 -9.23
C LEU A 130 -7.06 10.26 -8.41
N VAL A 131 -6.20 11.20 -8.09
CA VAL A 131 -6.53 12.37 -7.25
C VAL A 131 -7.50 13.30 -7.99
N ASN A 132 -7.39 13.41 -9.31
CA ASN A 132 -8.32 14.19 -10.14
C ASN A 132 -9.54 13.38 -10.61
N TYR A 133 -9.89 12.31 -9.90
CA TYR A 133 -11.05 11.45 -10.16
C TYR A 133 -12.31 12.23 -10.55
N ALA A 134 -12.75 13.15 -9.69
CA ALA A 134 -14.00 13.90 -9.88
C ALA A 134 -13.98 14.72 -11.20
N LYS A 135 -12.83 15.29 -11.56
CA LYS A 135 -12.65 16.03 -12.82
C LYS A 135 -12.74 15.09 -14.03
N LEU A 136 -12.05 13.95 -13.96
CA LEU A 136 -12.08 12.94 -15.03
C LEU A 136 -13.49 12.38 -15.24
N LYS A 137 -14.19 12.04 -14.14
CA LYS A 137 -15.59 11.62 -14.14
C LYS A 137 -16.48 12.68 -14.82
N LYS A 138 -16.38 13.94 -14.40
CA LYS A 138 -17.15 15.04 -14.99
C LYS A 138 -16.92 15.15 -16.50
N THR A 139 -15.67 15.12 -16.95
CA THR A 139 -15.33 15.19 -18.39
C THR A 139 -15.88 14.00 -19.20
N LEU A 140 -16.04 12.82 -18.59
CA LEU A 140 -16.70 11.69 -19.24
C LEU A 140 -18.21 11.88 -19.28
N MET A 141 -18.83 12.29 -18.17
CA MET A 141 -20.29 12.49 -18.05
C MET A 141 -20.83 13.64 -18.91
N GLU A 142 -20.00 14.63 -19.23
CA GLU A 142 -20.35 15.70 -20.19
C GLU A 142 -20.43 15.20 -21.64
N LYS A 143 -20.00 13.96 -21.92
CA LYS A 143 -20.13 13.35 -23.25
C LYS A 143 -21.49 12.69 -23.38
N ILE A 144 -22.05 12.76 -24.58
CA ILE A 144 -23.33 12.14 -24.91
C ILE A 144 -23.25 10.62 -24.67
N HIS A 145 -24.21 10.09 -23.90
CA HIS A 145 -24.40 8.65 -23.62
C HIS A 145 -23.24 7.93 -22.91
N TYR A 146 -22.46 8.63 -22.06
CA TYR A 146 -21.56 7.96 -21.12
C TYR A 146 -22.31 7.51 -19.85
N HIS A 147 -22.04 6.28 -19.40
CA HIS A 147 -22.56 5.73 -18.16
C HIS A 147 -21.43 5.11 -17.35
N ILE A 148 -21.49 5.29 -16.02
CA ILE A 148 -20.50 4.87 -15.04
C ILE A 148 -21.23 4.00 -14.01
N ILE A 149 -20.78 2.76 -13.82
CA ILE A 149 -21.49 1.73 -13.05
C ILE A 149 -20.97 1.68 -11.61
N HIS A 150 -19.66 1.57 -11.43
CA HIS A 150 -19.01 1.30 -10.15
C HIS A 150 -18.65 2.58 -9.39
N ASP A 151 -18.54 3.70 -10.10
CA ASP A 151 -18.13 5.01 -9.55
C ASP A 151 -16.75 4.93 -8.86
N THR A 152 -15.79 4.28 -9.54
CA THR A 152 -14.41 4.09 -9.05
C THR A 152 -13.38 4.65 -10.00
N ASP A 153 -12.22 5.01 -9.46
CA ASP A 153 -11.04 5.41 -10.25
C ASP A 153 -10.59 4.32 -11.22
N THR A 154 -10.77 3.04 -10.86
CA THR A 154 -10.54 1.89 -11.74
C THR A 154 -11.43 1.96 -12.97
N GLU A 155 -12.74 2.15 -12.80
CA GLU A 155 -13.67 2.25 -13.92
C GLU A 155 -13.39 3.49 -14.79
N ILE A 156 -13.09 4.64 -14.17
CA ILE A 156 -12.69 5.84 -14.92
C ILE A 156 -11.43 5.57 -15.75
N MET A 157 -10.41 4.95 -15.17
CA MET A 157 -9.20 4.57 -15.89
C MET A 157 -9.52 3.64 -17.08
N MET A 158 -10.41 2.66 -16.89
CA MET A 158 -10.86 1.77 -17.96
C MET A 158 -11.47 2.54 -19.14
N HIS A 159 -12.35 3.51 -18.87
CA HIS A 159 -12.96 4.34 -19.91
C HIS A 159 -11.92 5.18 -20.66
N TYR A 160 -10.94 5.75 -19.95
CA TYR A 160 -9.86 6.52 -20.58
C TYR A 160 -8.94 5.63 -21.42
N ILE A 161 -8.56 4.43 -20.95
CA ILE A 161 -7.80 3.44 -21.73
C ILE A 161 -8.58 3.06 -23.00
N ALA A 162 -9.87 2.71 -22.87
CA ALA A 162 -10.72 2.36 -24.01
C ALA A 162 -10.82 3.50 -25.04
N ARG A 163 -10.86 4.75 -24.58
CA ARG A 163 -10.85 5.93 -25.44
C ARG A 163 -9.51 6.10 -26.15
N GLU A 164 -8.38 5.89 -25.49
CA GLU A 164 -7.06 6.01 -26.13
C GLU A 164 -6.75 4.85 -27.10
N LEU A 165 -7.40 3.71 -26.94
CA LEU A 165 -7.37 2.57 -27.87
C LEU A 165 -8.40 2.66 -29.01
N ARG A 166 -9.16 3.75 -29.12
CA ARG A 166 -10.16 3.94 -30.18
C ARG A 166 -9.48 4.04 -31.56
N GLY A 167 -10.27 3.84 -32.63
CA GLY A 167 -9.80 4.04 -34.01
C GLY A 167 -9.65 2.75 -34.84
N GLY A 168 -9.21 2.93 -36.07
CA GLY A 168 -9.09 1.90 -37.10
C GLY A 168 -7.84 1.03 -36.98
N THR A 169 -6.75 1.59 -36.44
CA THR A 169 -5.43 0.99 -36.34
C THR A 169 -5.06 0.65 -34.90
N LYS A 170 -4.13 -0.28 -34.71
CA LYS A 170 -3.56 -0.58 -33.40
C LYS A 170 -2.57 0.54 -33.03
N PRO A 171 -2.78 1.30 -31.94
CA PRO A 171 -1.81 2.29 -31.49
C PRO A 171 -0.63 1.63 -30.78
N ASP A 172 0.51 2.32 -30.72
CA ASP A 172 1.60 1.93 -29.82
C ASP A 172 1.17 2.10 -28.35
N ILE A 173 1.51 1.14 -27.51
CA ILE A 173 1.05 1.11 -26.12
C ILE A 173 1.75 2.18 -25.27
N ALA A 174 3.00 2.53 -25.59
CA ALA A 174 3.71 3.60 -24.90
C ALA A 174 3.07 4.94 -25.19
N ASP A 175 2.66 5.19 -26.44
CA ASP A 175 1.94 6.40 -26.82
C ASP A 175 0.57 6.52 -26.12
N VAL A 176 -0.14 5.40 -25.98
CA VAL A 176 -1.41 5.35 -25.23
C VAL A 176 -1.19 5.79 -23.79
N PHE A 177 -0.24 5.19 -23.08
CA PHE A 177 0.02 5.54 -21.68
C PHE A 177 0.69 6.91 -21.52
N ALA A 178 1.44 7.40 -22.50
CA ALA A 178 1.95 8.77 -22.53
C ALA A 178 0.80 9.80 -22.54
N ARG A 179 -0.21 9.60 -23.40
CA ARG A 179 -1.40 10.46 -23.45
C ARG A 179 -2.23 10.39 -22.18
N LEU A 180 -2.34 9.21 -21.56
CA LEU A 180 -3.03 9.04 -20.28
C LEU A 180 -2.29 9.73 -19.12
N ALA A 181 -0.96 9.62 -19.08
CA ALA A 181 -0.14 10.25 -18.05
C ALA A 181 -0.29 11.79 -18.02
N ASN A 182 -0.58 12.41 -19.17
CA ASN A 182 -0.87 13.84 -19.26
C ASN A 182 -2.25 14.23 -18.70
N LYS A 183 -3.15 13.27 -18.51
CA LYS A 183 -4.52 13.49 -18.01
C LYS A 183 -4.65 13.13 -16.52
N PHE A 184 -3.90 12.15 -16.05
CA PHE A 184 -4.01 11.62 -14.70
C PHE A 184 -3.15 12.41 -13.71
N ASP A 185 -3.77 12.83 -12.60
CA ASP A 185 -3.09 13.36 -11.43
C ASP A 185 -3.24 12.35 -10.30
N GLY A 186 -2.14 12.00 -9.64
CA GLY A 186 -2.13 11.08 -8.53
C GLY A 186 -1.04 10.03 -8.62
N SER A 187 -1.31 8.89 -8.01
CA SER A 187 -0.43 7.72 -8.02
C SER A 187 -1.11 6.59 -8.77
N TYR A 188 -0.42 5.92 -9.69
CA TYR A 188 -0.99 4.85 -10.50
C TYR A 188 0.10 3.99 -11.15
N ASN A 189 0.46 2.87 -10.52
CA ASN A 189 1.24 1.83 -11.19
C ASN A 189 0.27 0.86 -11.83
N VAL A 190 0.39 0.62 -13.13
CA VAL A 190 -0.58 -0.17 -13.92
C VAL A 190 0.09 -1.41 -14.48
N ALA A 191 -0.59 -2.55 -14.39
CA ALA A 191 -0.31 -3.73 -15.20
C ALA A 191 -1.47 -3.91 -16.20
N PHE A 192 -1.14 -4.01 -17.49
CA PHE A 192 -2.08 -4.02 -18.60
C PHE A 192 -1.74 -5.16 -19.56
N MET A 193 -2.75 -5.80 -20.13
CA MET A 193 -2.58 -6.70 -21.26
C MET A 193 -3.79 -6.66 -22.20
N ASN A 194 -3.61 -7.07 -23.45
CA ASN A 194 -4.71 -7.16 -24.41
C ASN A 194 -4.77 -8.54 -25.12
N ALA A 195 -5.89 -8.81 -25.78
CA ALA A 195 -6.08 -10.04 -26.54
C ALA A 195 -5.19 -10.11 -27.79
N PHE A 196 -4.58 -9.01 -28.22
CA PHE A 196 -3.53 -9.02 -29.24
C PHE A 196 -2.24 -9.69 -28.74
N GLY A 197 -2.06 -9.77 -27.42
CA GLY A 197 -0.90 -10.38 -26.77
C GLY A 197 0.12 -9.36 -26.26
N ASP A 198 -0.18 -8.07 -26.29
CA ASP A 198 0.66 -7.05 -25.66
C ASP A 198 0.54 -7.17 -24.13
N LEU A 199 1.66 -6.98 -23.43
CA LEU A 199 1.72 -6.81 -21.98
C LEU A 199 2.47 -5.51 -21.68
N ALA A 200 2.00 -4.75 -20.71
CA ALA A 200 2.65 -3.54 -20.26
C ALA A 200 2.59 -3.42 -18.74
N VAL A 201 3.69 -2.99 -18.13
CA VAL A 201 3.72 -2.62 -16.70
C VAL A 201 4.39 -1.27 -16.58
N LEU A 202 3.72 -0.29 -15.97
CA LEU A 202 4.24 1.08 -15.90
C LEU A 202 4.18 1.66 -14.50
N ARG A 203 5.13 2.56 -14.23
CA ARG A 203 5.21 3.33 -13.00
C ARG A 203 4.75 4.76 -13.23
N ASP A 204 4.02 5.32 -12.27
CA ASP A 204 3.54 6.70 -12.36
C ASP A 204 4.70 7.72 -12.54
N PRO A 205 4.45 8.92 -13.11
CA PRO A 205 5.49 9.88 -13.47
C PRO A 205 6.35 10.36 -12.30
N MET A 206 5.87 10.29 -11.06
CA MET A 206 6.55 10.77 -9.87
C MET A 206 7.08 9.62 -9.00
N GLY A 207 6.72 8.38 -9.32
CA GLY A 207 7.19 7.18 -8.64
C GLY A 207 6.58 6.96 -7.26
N PHE A 208 5.37 7.47 -6.98
CA PHE A 208 4.77 7.38 -5.63
C PHE A 208 4.81 5.96 -5.07
N ARG A 209 4.42 4.99 -5.90
CA ARG A 209 4.34 3.58 -5.52
C ARG A 209 5.53 2.80 -6.05
N PRO A 210 6.02 1.81 -5.29
CA PRO A 210 7.08 0.95 -5.77
C PRO A 210 6.59 0.05 -6.90
N LEU A 211 7.51 -0.27 -7.81
CA LEU A 211 7.33 -1.25 -8.86
C LEU A 211 8.70 -1.82 -9.20
N CYS A 212 8.87 -3.11 -8.92
CA CYS A 212 10.09 -3.86 -9.17
C CYS A 212 9.89 -4.79 -10.36
N TYR A 213 10.98 -5.18 -11.01
CA TYR A 213 10.98 -6.17 -12.07
C TYR A 213 12.29 -6.95 -12.10
N SER A 214 12.25 -8.13 -12.71
CA SER A 214 13.43 -8.88 -13.13
C SER A 214 13.20 -9.44 -14.54
N ILE A 215 14.26 -9.46 -15.34
CA ILE A 215 14.32 -10.10 -16.66
C ILE A 215 15.47 -11.10 -16.64
N GLU A 216 15.15 -12.38 -16.51
CA GLU A 216 16.12 -13.49 -16.41
C GLU A 216 15.62 -14.67 -17.24
N ASP A 217 16.51 -15.35 -17.96
CA ASP A 217 16.22 -16.58 -18.72
C ASP A 217 14.93 -16.51 -19.57
N ASP A 218 14.79 -15.44 -20.36
CA ASP A 218 13.62 -15.16 -21.21
C ASP A 218 12.27 -15.03 -20.46
N LYS A 219 12.31 -14.73 -19.16
CA LYS A 219 11.14 -14.47 -18.32
C LYS A 219 11.18 -13.03 -17.83
N LEU A 220 10.02 -12.39 -17.81
CA LEU A 220 9.79 -11.11 -17.14
C LEU A 220 8.84 -11.33 -15.98
N LEU A 221 9.27 -10.99 -14.77
CA LEU A 221 8.39 -10.81 -13.62
C LEU A 221 8.42 -9.34 -13.21
N ALA A 222 7.26 -8.78 -12.91
CA ALA A 222 7.14 -7.45 -12.31
C ALA A 222 6.12 -7.49 -11.18
N ALA A 223 6.38 -6.75 -10.10
CA ALA A 223 5.53 -6.73 -8.92
C ALA A 223 5.68 -5.42 -8.17
N SER A 224 4.70 -5.05 -7.35
CA SER A 224 4.80 -3.87 -6.48
C SER A 224 5.98 -3.94 -5.50
N GLU A 225 6.48 -5.13 -5.18
CA GLU A 225 7.60 -5.33 -4.25
C GLU A 225 8.60 -6.37 -4.78
N SER A 226 9.87 -6.20 -4.43
CA SER A 226 10.94 -7.12 -4.81
C SER A 226 10.84 -8.49 -4.14
N ASN A 227 10.34 -8.58 -2.91
CA ASN A 227 10.19 -9.88 -2.21
C ASN A 227 9.31 -10.87 -3.00
N ALA A 228 8.29 -10.38 -3.72
CA ALA A 228 7.40 -11.20 -4.52
C ALA A 228 8.12 -11.85 -5.70
N ILE A 229 9.08 -11.14 -6.30
CA ILE A 229 9.91 -11.60 -7.41
C ILE A 229 11.01 -12.53 -6.87
N GLN A 230 11.69 -12.12 -5.79
CA GLN A 230 12.74 -12.90 -5.14
C GLN A 230 12.23 -14.28 -4.71
N ASN A 231 11.06 -14.34 -4.09
CA ASN A 231 10.46 -15.60 -3.64
C ASN A 231 9.97 -16.47 -4.81
N CYS A 232 10.03 -15.99 -6.05
CA CYS A 232 9.85 -16.81 -7.25
C CYS A 232 11.16 -17.38 -7.81
N GLY A 233 12.31 -17.09 -7.19
CA GLY A 233 13.64 -17.59 -7.56
C GLY A 233 14.47 -16.67 -8.46
N PHE A 234 14.08 -15.40 -8.59
CA PHE A 234 14.77 -14.40 -9.40
C PHE A 234 15.69 -13.54 -8.52
N SER A 235 16.79 -13.05 -9.07
CA SER A 235 17.85 -12.38 -8.30
C SER A 235 18.26 -11.00 -8.86
N ASP A 236 18.21 -10.77 -10.17
CA ASP A 236 18.48 -9.48 -10.82
C ASP A 236 17.25 -8.55 -10.76
N ILE A 237 16.87 -8.18 -9.54
CA ILE A 237 15.67 -7.38 -9.28
C ILE A 237 16.01 -5.89 -9.29
N LYS A 238 15.32 -5.14 -10.14
CA LYS A 238 15.50 -3.68 -10.31
C LYS A 238 14.20 -2.94 -10.03
N SER A 239 14.31 -1.71 -9.56
CA SER A 239 13.17 -0.80 -9.47
C SER A 239 12.91 -0.15 -10.84
N LEU A 240 11.66 -0.15 -11.29
CA LEU A 240 11.29 0.56 -12.51
C LEU A 240 11.32 2.06 -12.25
N GLU A 241 12.03 2.84 -13.07
CA GLU A 241 12.12 4.29 -12.86
C GLU A 241 10.77 5.01 -13.06
N PRO A 242 10.54 6.14 -12.38
CA PRO A 242 9.35 6.96 -12.57
C PRO A 242 9.11 7.36 -14.03
N GLY A 243 7.87 7.17 -14.50
CA GLY A 243 7.46 7.46 -15.87
C GLY A 243 8.04 6.51 -16.94
N LYS A 244 8.63 5.39 -16.54
CA LYS A 244 8.97 4.28 -17.45
C LYS A 244 7.91 3.18 -17.43
N MET A 245 7.95 2.37 -18.48
CA MET A 245 7.16 1.16 -18.64
C MET A 245 8.04 0.03 -19.17
N ILE A 246 7.64 -1.19 -18.88
CA ILE A 246 8.11 -2.40 -19.54
C ILE A 246 7.01 -2.80 -20.51
N ALA A 247 7.32 -2.87 -21.79
CA ALA A 247 6.41 -3.30 -22.85
C ALA A 247 6.87 -4.66 -23.39
N VAL A 248 5.92 -5.59 -23.53
CA VAL A 248 6.12 -6.83 -24.27
C VAL A 248 5.24 -6.80 -25.50
N GLN A 249 5.86 -6.64 -26.66
CA GLN A 249 5.20 -6.59 -27.97
C GLN A 249 5.96 -7.54 -28.91
N ASP A 250 5.21 -8.35 -29.67
CA ASP A 250 5.78 -9.29 -30.65
C ASP A 250 6.88 -10.22 -30.07
N GLY A 251 6.76 -10.53 -28.77
CA GLY A 251 7.68 -11.39 -28.03
C GLY A 251 8.94 -10.71 -27.49
N ASN A 252 9.14 -9.44 -27.78
CA ASN A 252 10.28 -8.64 -27.31
C ASN A 252 9.94 -7.89 -26.04
N ILE A 253 10.88 -7.83 -25.10
CA ILE A 253 10.76 -7.08 -23.85
C ILE A 253 11.56 -5.79 -24.01
N GLU A 254 10.90 -4.64 -23.86
CA GLU A 254 11.54 -3.33 -23.96
C GLU A 254 11.18 -2.45 -22.77
N ILE A 255 12.17 -1.75 -22.22
CA ILE A 255 11.95 -0.70 -21.22
C ILE A 255 11.86 0.63 -21.94
N ARG A 256 10.67 1.22 -21.96
CA ARG A 256 10.37 2.48 -22.65
C ARG A 256 10.02 3.58 -21.67
N ARG A 257 10.30 4.84 -22.04
CA ARG A 257 9.80 6.00 -21.30
C ARG A 257 8.42 6.36 -21.84
N CYS A 258 7.38 6.29 -21.00
CA CYS A 258 6.03 6.74 -21.38
C CYS A 258 5.80 8.22 -21.04
N THR A 259 6.49 8.75 -20.04
CA THR A 259 6.33 10.16 -19.64
C THR A 259 7.58 10.72 -18.95
N LYS A 260 7.73 12.04 -18.99
CA LYS A 260 8.86 12.73 -18.35
C LYS A 260 8.59 12.87 -16.85
N CYS A 261 9.46 12.30 -16.03
CA CYS A 261 9.49 12.58 -14.60
C CYS A 261 10.01 14.00 -14.37
N LYS A 262 9.12 14.92 -13.97
CA LYS A 262 9.50 16.30 -13.59
C LYS A 262 10.13 16.36 -12.19
N ARG A 263 9.68 15.46 -11.30
CA ARG A 263 10.09 15.37 -9.90
C ARG A 263 9.69 14.01 -9.33
N LYS A 264 10.50 13.44 -8.45
CA LYS A 264 10.20 12.24 -7.67
C LYS A 264 9.37 12.59 -6.43
N ALA A 265 8.48 11.69 -6.02
CA ALA A 265 7.68 11.81 -4.80
C ALA A 265 7.41 10.43 -4.20
N TYR A 266 8.48 9.69 -3.92
CA TYR A 266 8.41 8.35 -3.35
C TYR A 266 7.63 8.36 -2.03
N CYS A 267 6.66 7.47 -1.87
CA CYS A 267 5.87 7.42 -0.64
C CYS A 267 6.72 6.93 0.54
N MET A 268 7.09 7.81 1.46
CA MET A 268 7.90 7.44 2.63
C MET A 268 7.25 6.34 3.48
N PHE A 269 5.92 6.25 3.46
CA PHE A 269 5.15 5.28 4.23
C PHE A 269 5.34 3.82 3.74
N GLU A 270 5.85 3.63 2.52
CA GLU A 270 6.23 2.31 2.02
C GLU A 270 7.33 1.69 2.89
N TRP A 271 8.36 2.46 3.25
CA TRP A 271 9.43 2.00 4.13
C TRP A 271 9.02 1.96 5.60
N VAL A 272 8.27 2.96 6.07
CA VAL A 272 7.84 3.06 7.47
C VAL A 272 6.94 1.88 7.86
N TYR A 273 6.00 1.48 6.98
CA TYR A 273 4.93 0.56 7.38
C TYR A 273 4.50 -0.44 6.29
N PHE A 274 4.19 0.00 5.07
CA PHE A 274 3.43 -0.84 4.13
C PHE A 274 4.17 -2.04 3.56
N ALA A 275 5.39 -1.78 3.10
CA ALA A 275 6.12 -2.78 2.37
C ALA A 275 6.46 -3.95 3.30
N ASN A 276 6.55 -5.13 2.70
CA ASN A 276 7.13 -6.27 3.35
C ASN A 276 8.55 -5.90 3.81
N VAL A 277 8.88 -6.27 5.04
CA VAL A 277 10.16 -5.91 5.65
C VAL A 277 11.37 -6.47 4.88
N GLY A 278 11.18 -7.59 4.18
CA GLY A 278 12.20 -8.21 3.33
C GLY A 278 12.39 -7.56 1.96
N SER A 279 11.60 -6.53 1.61
CA SER A 279 11.69 -5.87 0.32
C SER A 279 12.81 -4.82 0.26
N VAL A 280 13.38 -4.67 -0.93
CA VAL A 280 14.21 -3.54 -1.36
C VAL A 280 13.42 -2.73 -2.39
N LEU A 281 13.21 -1.44 -2.13
CA LEU A 281 12.45 -0.52 -2.98
C LEU A 281 13.34 0.67 -3.33
N ASP A 282 13.44 1.03 -4.61
CA ASP A 282 14.29 2.13 -5.08
C ASP A 282 15.71 2.08 -4.48
N ASP A 283 16.30 0.88 -4.48
CA ASP A 283 17.64 0.58 -3.94
C ASP A 283 17.80 0.84 -2.44
N ARG A 284 16.69 0.83 -1.69
CA ARG A 284 16.66 1.00 -0.23
C ARG A 284 15.94 -0.17 0.43
N SER A 285 16.62 -0.84 1.35
CA SER A 285 16.07 -1.95 2.13
C SER A 285 15.06 -1.45 3.16
N VAL A 286 13.87 -2.05 3.18
CA VAL A 286 12.82 -1.71 4.14
C VAL A 286 13.25 -2.04 5.58
N TYR A 287 13.84 -3.22 5.81
CA TYR A 287 14.36 -3.62 7.12
C TYR A 287 15.40 -2.60 7.64
N VAL A 288 16.42 -2.28 6.83
CA VAL A 288 17.49 -1.36 7.22
C VAL A 288 16.94 0.04 7.51
N THR A 289 16.00 0.54 6.69
CA THR A 289 15.35 1.83 6.98
C THR A 289 14.62 1.80 8.33
N ARG A 290 13.87 0.75 8.65
CA ARG A 290 13.18 0.63 9.95
C ARG A 290 14.15 0.54 11.13
N THR A 291 15.26 -0.19 10.98
CA THR A 291 16.36 -0.19 11.95
C THR A 291 16.91 1.22 12.16
N ASN A 292 17.19 1.96 11.08
CA ASN A 292 17.69 3.34 11.19
C ASN A 292 16.69 4.28 11.86
N LEU A 293 15.39 4.12 11.62
CA LEU A 293 14.35 4.88 12.32
C LEU A 293 14.40 4.65 13.83
N GLY A 294 14.65 3.41 14.27
CA GLY A 294 14.87 3.07 15.67
C GLY A 294 16.10 3.75 16.27
N LYS A 295 17.21 3.81 15.53
CA LYS A 295 18.42 4.52 15.95
C LYS A 295 18.20 6.03 16.09
N GLU A 296 17.48 6.62 15.14
CA GLU A 296 17.12 8.05 15.22
C GLU A 296 16.17 8.32 16.39
N LEU A 297 15.27 7.39 16.71
CA LEU A 297 14.37 7.49 17.85
C LEU A 297 15.11 7.37 19.19
N ALA A 298 16.13 6.51 19.28
CA ALA A 298 17.00 6.40 20.46
C ALA A 298 17.70 7.72 20.80
N LYS A 299 18.15 8.48 19.79
CA LYS A 299 18.79 9.80 19.98
C LYS A 299 17.85 10.85 20.57
N LEU A 300 16.54 10.63 20.48
CA LEU A 300 15.51 11.52 21.01
C LEU A 300 15.05 11.11 22.40
N GLU A 301 15.55 10.00 22.95
CA GLU A 301 15.12 9.51 24.26
C GLU A 301 15.49 10.50 25.37
N THR A 302 14.53 10.75 26.27
CA THR A 302 14.67 11.67 27.38
C THR A 302 14.56 10.97 28.73
N GLU A 303 14.04 9.74 28.78
CA GLU A 303 13.96 8.95 30.01
C GLU A 303 15.36 8.55 30.49
N LYS A 304 15.57 8.62 31.81
CA LYS A 304 16.78 8.09 32.42
C LYS A 304 16.70 6.57 32.44
N ILE A 305 17.44 5.93 31.55
CA ILE A 305 17.46 4.46 31.42
C ILE A 305 17.97 3.80 32.71
N THR A 306 17.24 2.77 33.15
CA THR A 306 17.53 1.95 34.32
C THR A 306 17.24 0.48 34.01
N LYS A 307 17.64 -0.43 34.90
CA LYS A 307 17.34 -1.88 34.83
C LYS A 307 15.84 -2.25 34.82
N ASP A 308 14.98 -1.29 35.16
CA ASP A 308 13.52 -1.49 35.17
C ASP A 308 12.88 -1.16 33.82
N HIS A 309 13.66 -0.64 32.86
CA HIS A 309 13.20 -0.40 31.51
C HIS A 309 13.21 -1.65 30.66
N VAL A 310 12.21 -1.78 29.79
CA VAL A 310 12.14 -2.80 28.75
C VAL A 310 11.57 -2.16 27.49
N ILE A 311 12.16 -2.45 26.33
CA ILE A 311 11.60 -2.03 25.05
C ILE A 311 10.65 -3.12 24.57
N VAL A 312 9.43 -2.74 24.24
CA VAL A 312 8.40 -3.63 23.69
C VAL A 312 7.99 -3.07 22.33
N PRO A 313 8.42 -3.70 21.22
CA PRO A 313 7.94 -3.32 19.89
C PRO A 313 6.50 -3.80 19.67
N VAL A 314 5.64 -2.97 19.08
CA VAL A 314 4.31 -3.39 18.62
C VAL A 314 4.48 -4.34 17.42
N PRO A 315 3.96 -5.58 17.48
CA PRO A 315 4.13 -6.52 16.38
C PRO A 315 3.27 -6.15 15.16
N ASP A 316 3.71 -6.40 13.93
CA ASP A 316 5.01 -6.98 13.53
C ASP A 316 5.97 -5.92 12.96
N THR A 317 5.44 -4.75 12.57
CA THR A 317 6.13 -3.72 11.78
C THR A 317 7.17 -2.93 12.57
N ALA A 318 6.91 -2.65 13.85
CA ALA A 318 7.80 -1.85 14.68
C ALA A 318 9.01 -2.64 15.22
N LYS A 319 9.08 -3.96 15.00
CA LYS A 319 10.10 -4.85 15.57
C LYS A 319 11.53 -4.38 15.27
N ALA A 320 11.85 -4.11 14.01
CA ALA A 320 13.18 -3.65 13.60
C ALA A 320 13.56 -2.30 14.24
N ALA A 321 12.61 -1.37 14.37
CA ALA A 321 12.84 -0.07 15.00
C ALA A 321 13.03 -0.21 16.52
N GLY A 322 12.19 -1.02 17.19
CA GLY A 322 12.30 -1.25 18.62
C GLY A 322 13.58 -2.02 19.00
N ASP A 323 13.96 -3.04 18.24
CA ASP A 323 15.21 -3.78 18.46
C ASP A 323 16.44 -2.88 18.30
N ALA A 324 16.44 -2.00 17.29
CA ALA A 324 17.51 -1.03 17.08
C ALA A 324 17.57 0.01 18.21
N MET A 325 16.44 0.57 18.61
CA MET A 325 16.38 1.51 19.74
C MET A 325 16.89 0.88 21.04
N ALA A 326 16.53 -0.39 21.28
CA ALA A 326 16.93 -1.14 22.46
C ALA A 326 18.45 -1.35 22.49
N TYR A 327 19.03 -1.70 21.34
CA TYR A 327 20.47 -1.83 21.17
C TYR A 327 21.22 -0.52 21.47
N GLU A 328 20.77 0.60 20.90
CA GLU A 328 21.41 1.91 21.10
C GLU A 328 21.31 2.40 22.55
N LEU A 329 20.22 2.07 23.26
CA LEU A 329 20.00 2.48 24.65
C LEU A 329 20.56 1.49 25.70
N GLY A 330 21.05 0.32 25.28
CA GLY A 330 21.49 -0.73 26.20
C GLY A 330 20.35 -1.33 27.04
N VAL A 331 19.13 -1.36 26.49
CA VAL A 331 17.91 -1.88 27.14
C VAL A 331 17.51 -3.20 26.48
N PRO A 332 16.99 -4.20 27.21
CA PRO A 332 16.46 -5.41 26.57
C PRO A 332 15.24 -5.10 25.69
N SER A 333 15.25 -5.58 24.44
CA SER A 333 14.05 -5.70 23.60
C SER A 333 13.38 -7.03 23.87
N GLN A 334 12.12 -7.02 24.29
CA GLN A 334 11.37 -8.22 24.63
C GLN A 334 9.97 -8.19 24.02
N GLU A 335 9.42 -9.38 23.77
CA GLU A 335 8.03 -9.54 23.37
C GLU A 335 7.12 -9.33 24.59
N GLY A 336 6.72 -8.08 24.81
CA GLY A 336 5.65 -7.75 25.77
C GLY A 336 4.25 -7.95 25.16
N LEU A 337 4.15 -7.92 23.83
CA LEU A 337 2.93 -8.16 23.07
C LEU A 337 3.22 -9.20 21.99
N VAL A 338 2.35 -10.20 21.86
CA VAL A 338 2.41 -11.22 20.81
C VAL A 338 1.17 -11.10 19.94
N ARG A 339 1.34 -11.02 18.62
CA ARG A 339 0.21 -10.99 17.69
C ARG A 339 -0.47 -12.35 17.61
N ASN A 340 -1.79 -12.36 17.73
CA ASN A 340 -2.59 -13.55 17.56
C ASN A 340 -2.82 -13.82 16.06
N ARG A 341 -2.01 -14.74 15.49
CA ARG A 341 -1.90 -14.94 14.04
C ARG A 341 -3.08 -15.67 13.39
N TYR A 342 -3.85 -16.42 14.16
CA TYR A 342 -4.90 -17.32 13.65
C TYR A 342 -6.31 -16.75 13.76
N ILE A 343 -6.43 -15.46 14.00
CA ILE A 343 -7.74 -14.81 14.10
C ILE A 343 -8.20 -14.45 12.70
N GLY A 344 -9.23 -15.17 12.23
CA GLY A 344 -9.91 -14.84 10.97
C GLY A 344 -10.65 -13.50 11.06
N ARG A 345 -11.32 -13.12 9.96
CA ARG A 345 -12.25 -11.98 9.96
C ARG A 345 -13.32 -12.24 11.03
N THR A 346 -13.26 -11.52 12.14
CA THR A 346 -14.19 -11.65 13.26
C THR A 346 -15.60 -11.21 12.83
N PHE A 347 -16.40 -12.14 12.33
CA PHE A 347 -17.83 -11.94 12.02
C PHE A 347 -18.73 -12.03 13.28
N ILE A 348 -18.19 -12.46 14.42
CA ILE A 348 -18.94 -12.65 15.67
C ILE A 348 -18.58 -11.53 16.65
N GLU A 349 -18.91 -10.28 16.33
CA GLU A 349 -18.96 -9.20 17.33
C GLU A 349 -20.41 -8.68 17.41
N GLY A 350 -21.19 -9.25 18.31
CA GLY A 350 -22.45 -8.66 18.75
C GLY A 350 -22.22 -7.27 19.36
N VAL A 351 -23.25 -6.42 19.29
CA VAL A 351 -23.24 -4.99 19.64
C VAL A 351 -22.74 -4.69 21.07
N GLU A 352 -22.68 -5.70 21.95
CA GLU A 352 -22.42 -5.56 23.40
C GLU A 352 -20.94 -5.63 23.84
N LYS A 353 -19.98 -6.10 23.03
CA LYS A 353 -18.57 -6.28 23.50
C LYS A 353 -17.55 -5.38 22.79
N ARG A 354 -17.72 -4.06 22.89
CA ARG A 354 -16.75 -3.08 22.33
C ARG A 354 -15.41 -2.97 23.10
N GLY A 355 -15.29 -3.54 24.31
CA GLY A 355 -14.15 -3.30 25.22
C GLY A 355 -12.93 -4.25 25.14
N ARG A 356 -12.99 -5.34 24.35
CA ARG A 356 -11.97 -6.43 24.35
C ARG A 356 -11.27 -6.66 23.00
N ARG A 357 -11.25 -5.66 22.13
CA ARG A 357 -10.75 -5.83 20.75
C ARG A 357 -9.24 -5.98 20.64
N VAL A 358 -8.49 -5.30 21.50
CA VAL A 358 -7.03 -5.45 21.57
C VAL A 358 -6.61 -6.85 22.03
N GLU A 359 -7.37 -7.49 22.92
CA GLU A 359 -7.14 -8.86 23.41
C GLU A 359 -7.32 -9.90 22.30
N ASN A 360 -8.23 -9.63 21.36
CA ASN A 360 -8.32 -10.43 20.15
C ASN A 360 -7.01 -10.25 19.38
N LYS A 361 -6.52 -9.05 19.12
CA LYS A 361 -5.33 -8.87 18.26
C LYS A 361 -4.01 -9.32 18.89
N TYR A 362 -3.86 -9.11 20.19
CA TYR A 362 -2.59 -9.29 20.90
C TYR A 362 -2.78 -10.00 22.23
N THR A 363 -1.78 -10.79 22.60
CA THR A 363 -1.63 -11.35 23.94
C THR A 363 -0.51 -10.60 24.67
N ALA A 364 -0.80 -9.99 25.82
CA ALA A 364 0.20 -9.35 26.66
C ALA A 364 0.95 -10.39 27.52
N ILE A 365 2.29 -10.35 27.50
CA ILE A 365 3.13 -11.24 28.31
C ILE A 365 3.43 -10.57 29.65
N LYS A 366 2.59 -10.85 30.65
CA LYS A 366 2.67 -10.25 31.98
C LYS A 366 4.03 -10.42 32.67
N GLN A 367 4.72 -11.53 32.41
CA GLN A 367 6.04 -11.85 32.97
C GLN A 367 7.12 -10.87 32.51
N ILE A 368 6.95 -10.28 31.33
CA ILE A 368 7.84 -9.26 30.76
C ILE A 368 7.43 -7.86 31.24
N LEU A 369 6.13 -7.63 31.38
CA LEU A 369 5.56 -6.29 31.58
C LEU A 369 5.44 -5.86 33.05
N ARG A 370 5.20 -6.81 33.96
CA ARG A 370 4.83 -6.50 35.35
C ARG A 370 5.91 -5.68 36.04
N ASP A 371 5.50 -4.58 36.67
CA ASP A 371 6.32 -3.66 37.46
C ASP A 371 7.48 -3.00 36.67
N LYS A 372 7.50 -3.17 35.33
CA LYS A 372 8.50 -2.57 34.43
C LYS A 372 8.05 -1.20 33.92
N LYS A 373 9.05 -0.38 33.57
CA LYS A 373 8.88 0.84 32.77
C LYS A 373 8.98 0.46 31.30
N VAL A 374 7.84 0.41 30.62
CA VAL A 374 7.76 -0.11 29.25
C VAL A 374 7.96 1.04 28.27
N ILE A 375 8.98 0.97 27.44
CA ILE A 375 9.11 1.81 26.24
C ILE A 375 8.41 1.06 25.09
N LEU A 376 7.18 1.45 24.79
CA LEU A 376 6.38 0.86 23.72
C LEU A 376 6.73 1.54 22.39
N VAL A 377 7.32 0.79 21.46
CA VAL A 377 7.73 1.29 20.15
C VAL A 377 6.70 0.91 19.09
N ASP A 378 6.10 1.91 18.45
CA ASP A 378 5.13 1.74 17.36
C ASP A 378 5.65 2.37 16.07
N ASP A 379 5.15 1.92 14.91
CA ASP A 379 5.57 2.48 13.63
C ASP A 379 4.96 3.86 13.40
N SER A 380 3.66 4.03 13.65
CA SER A 380 2.91 5.24 13.34
C SER A 380 1.63 5.34 14.17
N ILE A 381 1.15 6.56 14.40
CA ILE A 381 -0.14 6.80 15.05
C ILE A 381 -1.01 7.66 14.11
N VAL A 382 -2.05 7.05 13.54
CA VAL A 382 -3.00 7.75 12.66
C VAL A 382 -4.20 8.28 13.43
N ARG A 383 -5.03 7.41 14.00
CA ARG A 383 -6.30 7.77 14.67
C ARG A 383 -6.28 7.67 16.20
N GLY A 384 -5.16 7.21 16.79
CA GLY A 384 -4.96 7.10 18.25
C GLY A 384 -5.74 6.00 19.00
N ALA A 385 -6.89 5.54 18.50
CA ALA A 385 -7.74 4.57 19.18
C ALA A 385 -7.02 3.25 19.54
N THR A 386 -6.31 2.65 18.58
CA THR A 386 -5.53 1.42 18.81
C THR A 386 -4.44 1.63 19.86
N CYS A 387 -3.70 2.74 19.76
CA CYS A 387 -2.65 3.09 20.70
C CYS A 387 -3.18 3.20 22.13
N LYS A 388 -4.31 3.90 22.32
CA LYS A 388 -4.98 4.02 23.62
C LYS A 388 -5.39 2.66 24.20
N GLU A 389 -5.92 1.77 23.36
CA GLU A 389 -6.26 0.41 23.80
C GLU A 389 -5.03 -0.42 24.19
N ILE A 390 -3.93 -0.33 23.43
CA ILE A 390 -2.68 -1.04 23.76
C ILE A 390 -2.09 -0.53 25.08
N VAL A 391 -1.97 0.78 25.26
CA VAL A 391 -1.44 1.36 26.51
C VAL A 391 -2.26 0.91 27.72
N ARG A 392 -3.59 0.99 27.61
CA ARG A 392 -4.50 0.47 28.65
C ARG A 392 -4.26 -1.01 28.93
N TYR A 393 -4.15 -1.83 27.89
CA TYR A 393 -3.94 -3.27 28.02
C TYR A 393 -2.60 -3.61 28.73
N LEU A 394 -1.53 -2.89 28.40
CA LEU A 394 -0.24 -3.04 29.07
C LEU A 394 -0.30 -2.67 30.56
N LYS A 395 -1.02 -1.61 30.92
CA LYS A 395 -1.19 -1.19 32.33
C LYS A 395 -2.12 -2.13 33.11
N GLU A 396 -3.31 -2.43 32.59
CA GLU A 396 -4.35 -3.19 33.30
C GLU A 396 -4.02 -4.70 33.38
N VAL A 397 -3.62 -5.29 32.25
CA VAL A 397 -3.37 -6.74 32.13
C VAL A 397 -1.90 -7.06 32.31
N GLY A 398 -1.03 -6.32 31.62
CA GLY A 398 0.42 -6.45 31.74
C GLY A 398 0.97 -6.03 33.09
N ARG A 399 0.26 -5.15 33.83
CA ARG A 399 0.71 -4.55 35.09
C ARG A 399 2.01 -3.76 34.94
N ALA A 400 2.20 -3.12 33.77
CA ALA A 400 3.30 -2.18 33.56
C ALA A 400 3.19 -1.00 34.53
N LYS A 401 4.32 -0.60 35.12
CA LYS A 401 4.40 0.52 36.06
C LYS A 401 4.23 1.86 35.32
N GLU A 402 4.96 2.00 34.22
CA GLU A 402 4.95 3.15 33.32
C GLU A 402 4.91 2.64 31.87
N VAL A 403 4.28 3.38 30.98
CA VAL A 403 4.25 3.10 29.54
C VAL A 403 4.59 4.38 28.78
N HIS A 404 5.78 4.40 28.17
CA HIS A 404 6.32 5.49 27.38
C HIS A 404 6.20 5.16 25.89
N LEU A 405 5.46 5.95 25.14
CA LEU A 405 5.23 5.76 23.71
C LEU A 405 6.36 6.34 22.88
N ARG A 406 6.89 5.56 21.94
CA ARG A 406 7.93 5.99 20.99
C ARG A 406 7.48 5.60 19.58
N VAL A 407 7.32 6.60 18.73
CA VAL A 407 6.76 6.40 17.38
C VAL A 407 7.85 6.64 16.34
N SER A 408 8.18 5.62 15.56
CA SER A 408 9.29 5.68 14.60
C SER A 408 9.02 6.57 13.38
N CYS A 409 7.75 6.82 13.05
CA CYS A 409 7.30 7.80 12.07
C CYS A 409 7.16 9.19 12.71
N PRO A 410 7.47 10.28 11.98
CA PRO A 410 7.09 11.62 12.41
C PRO A 410 5.56 11.80 12.50
N PRO A 411 5.07 12.83 13.21
CA PRO A 411 3.65 12.99 13.44
C PRO A 411 2.85 13.23 12.15
N ILE A 412 1.74 12.51 11.99
CA ILE A 412 0.84 12.61 10.84
C ILE A 412 -0.15 13.76 11.07
N LYS A 413 -0.14 14.74 10.17
CA LYS A 413 -0.86 16.01 10.30
C LYS A 413 -1.86 16.28 9.18
N ALA A 414 -1.74 15.57 8.07
CA ALA A 414 -2.55 15.78 6.88
C ALA A 414 -3.02 14.46 6.28
N PRO A 415 -4.17 14.46 5.58
CA PRO A 415 -4.68 13.27 4.91
C PRO A 415 -3.73 12.80 3.80
N CYS A 416 -4.04 11.67 3.19
CA CYS A 416 -3.37 11.21 1.99
C CYS A 416 -4.38 10.99 0.86
N PHE A 417 -4.03 11.47 -0.33
CA PHE A 417 -4.86 11.29 -1.53
C PHE A 417 -4.25 10.32 -2.54
N TYR A 418 -3.07 9.75 -2.24
CA TYR A 418 -2.29 8.94 -3.17
C TYR A 418 -2.42 7.42 -2.92
N GLY A 419 -3.53 6.98 -2.30
CA GLY A 419 -3.87 5.56 -2.10
C GLY A 419 -3.66 5.01 -0.69
N ILE A 420 -3.48 5.89 0.30
CA ILE A 420 -3.40 5.57 1.73
C ILE A 420 -4.71 6.11 2.36
N ASP A 421 -5.58 5.25 2.92
CA ASP A 421 -6.85 5.62 3.59
C ASP A 421 -6.67 6.39 4.91
N MET A 422 -6.09 7.57 4.80
CA MET A 422 -6.10 8.62 5.81
C MET A 422 -6.86 9.79 5.20
N SER A 423 -8.16 9.60 5.00
CA SER A 423 -8.91 10.40 4.02
C SER A 423 -9.37 11.76 4.57
N THR A 424 -9.51 11.92 5.88
CA THR A 424 -10.09 13.12 6.50
C THR A 424 -9.18 13.68 7.61
N ILE A 425 -9.16 15.00 7.78
CA ILE A 425 -8.37 15.64 8.86
C ILE A 425 -8.94 15.27 10.24
N ALA A 426 -10.27 15.19 10.35
CA ALA A 426 -10.96 14.94 11.62
C ALA A 426 -10.67 13.56 12.23
N GLU A 427 -10.30 12.57 11.40
CA GLU A 427 -9.92 11.24 11.88
C GLU A 427 -8.50 11.17 12.42
N LEU A 428 -7.64 12.13 12.08
CA LEU A 428 -6.24 12.12 12.48
C LEU A 428 -6.10 12.55 13.95
N LEU A 429 -5.23 11.88 14.69
CA LEU A 429 -5.03 12.13 16.11
C LEU A 429 -4.53 13.57 16.32
N LEU A 430 -3.39 13.93 15.74
CA LEU A 430 -2.72 15.19 16.05
C LEU A 430 -3.56 16.44 15.70
N PRO A 431 -4.20 16.55 14.52
CA PRO A 431 -5.03 17.71 14.17
C PRO A 431 -6.18 18.01 15.14
N ASN A 432 -6.62 17.04 15.94
CA ASN A 432 -7.64 17.26 16.97
C ASN A 432 -7.10 17.99 18.21
N TYR A 433 -5.77 18.01 18.40
CA TYR A 433 -5.10 18.65 19.54
C TYR A 433 -4.37 19.94 19.16
N GLU A 434 -4.01 20.12 17.88
CA GLU A 434 -3.24 21.27 17.38
C GLU A 434 -4.12 22.20 16.52
N LYS A 435 -4.51 23.36 17.06
CA LYS A 435 -5.37 24.35 16.37
C LYS A 435 -4.77 25.76 16.50
N PRO A 436 -4.30 26.39 15.41
CA PRO A 436 -4.19 25.86 14.04
C PRO A 436 -3.09 24.79 13.93
N ILE A 437 -3.23 23.88 12.96
CA ILE A 437 -2.23 22.85 12.65
C ILE A 437 -0.95 23.55 12.15
N ASP A 438 0.17 23.37 12.86
CA ASP A 438 1.48 23.87 12.42
C ASP A 438 2.22 22.74 11.70
N PRO A 439 2.46 22.82 10.38
CA PRO A 439 3.17 21.78 9.66
C PRO A 439 4.66 21.67 10.03
N LYS A 440 5.24 22.65 10.73
CA LYS A 440 6.69 22.73 11.00
C LYS A 440 7.07 22.34 12.43
N LYS A 441 6.16 22.45 13.40
CA LYS A 441 6.45 22.20 14.80
C LYS A 441 5.38 21.36 15.45
N THR A 442 5.78 20.58 16.45
CA THR A 442 4.90 19.88 17.38
C THR A 442 5.51 20.16 18.74
N SER A 443 4.81 20.89 19.60
CA SER A 443 5.34 21.30 20.90
C SER A 443 5.36 20.13 21.88
N GLN A 444 6.25 20.16 22.87
CA GLN A 444 6.27 19.15 23.94
C GLN A 444 4.95 19.15 24.72
N GLU A 445 4.40 20.33 25.04
CA GLU A 445 3.10 20.47 25.72
C GLU A 445 1.97 19.73 24.99
N LEU A 446 1.97 19.75 23.65
CA LEU A 446 1.01 19.04 22.83
C LEU A 446 1.19 17.52 22.95
N LEU A 447 2.44 17.04 22.92
CA LEU A 447 2.76 15.63 23.08
C LEU A 447 2.38 15.12 24.47
N ASP A 448 2.64 15.90 25.52
CA ASP A 448 2.28 15.57 26.90
C ASP A 448 0.76 15.45 27.07
N LYS A 449 0.00 16.37 26.43
CA LYS A 449 -1.45 16.30 26.39
C LYS A 449 -1.95 15.04 25.69
N ILE A 450 -1.36 14.70 24.53
CA ILE A 450 -1.73 13.48 23.80
C ILE A 450 -1.38 12.23 24.62
N ALA A 451 -0.19 12.18 25.24
CA ALA A 451 0.25 11.08 26.09
C ALA A 451 -0.76 10.83 27.22
N LYS A 452 -1.15 11.90 27.93
CA LYS A 452 -2.16 11.84 28.98
C LYS A 452 -3.50 11.30 28.47
N ASP A 453 -3.97 11.77 27.32
CA ASP A 453 -5.26 11.39 26.76
C ASP A 453 -5.31 9.92 26.28
N VAL A 454 -4.19 9.37 25.82
CA VAL A 454 -4.05 7.95 25.49
C VAL A 454 -3.67 7.08 26.69
N GLY A 455 -3.40 7.69 27.85
CA GLY A 455 -3.04 7.02 29.11
C GLY A 455 -1.57 6.63 29.25
N ALA A 456 -0.70 7.16 28.38
CA ALA A 456 0.75 6.96 28.43
C ALA A 456 1.44 7.97 29.36
N ASP A 457 2.62 7.61 29.84
CA ASP A 457 3.42 8.44 30.74
C ASP A 457 4.25 9.48 29.99
N SER A 458 4.77 9.14 28.80
CA SER A 458 5.35 10.11 27.87
C SER A 458 5.16 9.68 26.41
N LEU A 459 5.30 10.60 25.46
CA LEU A 459 5.18 10.35 24.02
C LEU A 459 6.29 11.09 23.26
N ILE A 460 7.03 10.37 22.42
CA ILE A 460 8.03 10.93 21.50
C ILE A 460 7.75 10.40 20.10
N TYR A 461 7.76 11.29 19.11
CA TYR A 461 7.79 10.93 17.70
C TYR A 461 9.19 11.16 17.14
N ASN A 462 9.54 10.38 16.12
CA ASN A 462 10.69 10.70 15.29
C ASN A 462 10.50 12.04 14.55
N THR A 463 11.57 12.56 13.98
CA THR A 463 11.58 13.85 13.28
C THR A 463 11.65 13.65 11.76
N ILE A 464 11.18 14.63 10.97
CA ILE A 464 11.31 14.59 9.51
C ILE A 464 12.79 14.47 9.09
N PRO A 465 13.75 15.22 9.69
CA PRO A 465 15.17 15.00 9.41
C PRO A 465 15.66 13.58 9.75
N GLY A 466 15.20 13.00 10.88
CA GLY A 466 15.51 11.61 11.24
C GLY A 466 14.96 10.61 10.24
N LEU A 467 13.72 10.80 9.78
CA LEU A 467 13.11 10.03 8.69
C LEU A 467 13.95 10.11 7.41
N VAL A 468 14.30 11.32 6.96
CA VAL A 468 15.10 11.54 5.74
C VAL A 468 16.46 10.84 5.81
N ARG A 469 17.17 10.97 6.94
CA ARG A 469 18.44 10.24 7.19
C ARG A 469 18.25 8.72 7.16
N SER A 470 17.16 8.23 7.74
CA SER A 470 16.88 6.80 7.83
C SER A 470 16.55 6.16 6.49
N LEU A 471 15.85 6.89 5.61
CA LEU A 471 15.53 6.44 4.26
C LEU A 471 16.72 6.55 3.31
N ASP A 472 17.67 7.44 3.58
CA ASP A 472 18.74 7.81 2.64
C ASP A 472 18.18 8.22 1.27
N ILE A 473 17.13 9.05 1.29
CA ILE A 473 16.49 9.63 0.12
C ILE A 473 16.35 11.13 0.39
N PRO A 474 16.80 12.02 -0.53
CA PRO A 474 16.63 13.46 -0.36
C PRO A 474 15.16 13.82 -0.12
N GLU A 475 14.89 14.70 0.84
CA GLU A 475 13.51 15.10 1.19
C GLU A 475 12.72 15.60 -0.04
N LYS A 476 13.41 16.27 -0.99
CA LYS A 476 12.81 16.77 -2.23
C LYS A 476 12.22 15.67 -3.12
N ASP A 477 12.70 14.43 -2.99
CA ASP A 477 12.29 13.27 -3.78
C ASP A 477 11.25 12.39 -3.03
N LEU A 478 10.95 12.72 -1.77
CA LEU A 478 9.94 12.06 -0.96
C LEU A 478 8.58 12.75 -1.05
N CYS A 479 7.52 11.95 -1.02
CA CYS A 479 6.19 12.42 -0.66
C CYS A 479 6.04 12.36 0.87
N ASN A 480 6.22 13.50 1.53
CA ASN A 480 5.95 13.69 2.95
C ASN A 480 4.68 14.53 3.21
N ALA A 481 3.74 14.54 2.26
CA ALA A 481 2.54 15.37 2.30
C ALA A 481 1.67 15.14 3.55
N CYS A 482 1.58 13.90 4.04
CA CYS A 482 0.85 13.56 5.26
C CYS A 482 1.52 14.10 6.55
N LEU A 483 2.81 14.44 6.49
CA LEU A 483 3.56 15.05 7.60
C LEU A 483 3.58 16.58 7.51
N THR A 484 3.69 17.11 6.29
CA THR A 484 3.97 18.54 6.04
C THR A 484 2.80 19.34 5.50
N GLY A 485 1.73 18.68 5.03
CA GLY A 485 0.65 19.30 4.26
C GLY A 485 1.08 19.82 2.87
N LYS A 486 2.32 19.55 2.42
CA LYS A 486 2.84 20.00 1.13
C LYS A 486 2.65 18.92 0.06
N TYR A 487 1.55 19.03 -0.68
CA TYR A 487 1.22 18.05 -1.71
C TYR A 487 2.01 18.27 -3.00
N PRO A 488 2.63 17.21 -3.55
CA PRO A 488 3.45 17.32 -4.75
C PRO A 488 2.66 17.64 -6.02
N THR A 489 1.37 17.23 -6.08
CA THR A 489 0.53 17.45 -7.27
C THR A 489 -0.41 18.65 -7.13
N PRO A 490 -0.76 19.34 -8.23
CA PRO A 490 -1.73 20.44 -8.21
C PRO A 490 -3.07 20.04 -7.60
N GLU A 491 -3.60 18.88 -7.98
CA GLU A 491 -4.89 18.44 -7.46
C GLU A 491 -4.81 18.07 -5.97
N GLY A 492 -3.70 17.46 -5.52
CA GLY A 492 -3.46 17.19 -4.10
C GLY A 492 -3.47 18.47 -3.26
N ARG A 493 -2.88 19.57 -3.76
CA ARG A 493 -2.93 20.88 -3.09
C ARG A 493 -4.35 21.43 -3.01
N ARG A 494 -5.14 21.29 -4.08
CA ARG A 494 -6.55 21.72 -4.12
C ARG A 494 -7.40 20.96 -3.10
N LEU A 495 -7.28 19.63 -3.06
CA LEU A 495 -8.02 18.79 -2.14
C LEU A 495 -7.63 19.06 -0.69
N TYR A 496 -6.35 19.29 -0.41
CA TYR A 496 -5.91 19.64 0.95
C TYR A 496 -6.48 20.98 1.42
N ALA A 497 -6.47 22.00 0.57
CA ALA A 497 -7.08 23.29 0.89
C ALA A 497 -8.57 23.16 1.19
N LYS A 498 -9.28 22.30 0.43
CA LYS A 498 -10.69 21.96 0.70
C LYS A 498 -10.86 21.26 2.05
N ALA A 499 -10.08 20.21 2.33
CA ALA A 499 -10.14 19.48 3.61
C ALA A 499 -9.87 20.39 4.82
N VAL A 500 -8.88 21.29 4.73
CA VAL A 500 -8.62 22.28 5.79
C VAL A 500 -9.81 23.23 5.97
N SER A 501 -10.45 23.65 4.87
CA SER A 501 -11.64 24.52 4.93
C SER A 501 -12.83 23.81 5.58
N ASP A 502 -13.09 22.56 5.20
CA ASP A 502 -14.21 21.77 5.70
C ASP A 502 -14.01 21.41 7.19
N PHE A 503 -12.79 21.05 7.58
CA PHE A 503 -12.42 20.83 8.99
C PHE A 503 -12.63 22.08 9.86
N LYS A 504 -12.21 23.26 9.39
CA LYS A 504 -12.44 24.53 10.11
C LYS A 504 -13.93 24.86 10.28
N LYS A 505 -14.77 24.45 9.33
CA LYS A 505 -16.22 24.68 9.35
C LYS A 505 -16.99 23.63 10.16
N GLY A 506 -16.31 22.65 10.78
CA GLY A 506 -16.95 21.58 11.52
C GLY A 506 -17.85 20.69 10.65
N ARG A 507 -17.70 20.74 9.33
CA ARG A 507 -18.48 19.90 8.42
C ARG A 507 -18.02 18.46 8.62
N LYS A 508 -18.95 17.56 8.97
CA LYS A 508 -18.66 16.13 8.94
C LYS A 508 -18.33 15.76 7.50
N GLU A 509 -17.06 15.44 7.24
CA GLU A 509 -16.61 14.85 5.98
C GLU A 509 -17.22 13.45 5.85
N GLY A 510 -18.51 13.38 5.49
CA GLY A 510 -19.26 12.11 5.39
C GLY A 510 -18.88 11.26 4.17
N LYS A 511 -18.04 11.80 3.28
CA LYS A 511 -17.45 11.15 2.11
C LYS A 511 -15.97 11.55 2.04
N ARG A 512 -15.14 10.73 1.40
CA ARG A 512 -13.70 11.01 1.32
C ARG A 512 -13.45 12.30 0.58
N SER A 513 -12.42 13.06 0.95
CA SER A 513 -12.22 14.41 0.39
C SER A 513 -12.04 14.43 -1.13
N TYR A 514 -11.67 13.31 -1.76
CA TYR A 514 -11.54 13.14 -3.21
C TYR A 514 -12.80 12.57 -3.91
N GLU A 515 -13.82 12.14 -3.15
CA GLU A 515 -15.14 11.71 -3.65
C GLU A 515 -16.14 12.89 -3.76
N CYS A 516 -15.71 14.10 -3.36
CA CYS A 516 -16.54 15.29 -3.21
C CYS A 516 -16.21 16.43 -4.18
#